data_AF-A0A3M8BXB4-F1
#
_entry.id   AF-A0A3M8BXB4-F1
#
_cell.length_a   1.000
_cell.length_b   1.000
_cell.length_c   1.000
_cell.angle_alpha   90.00
_cell.angle_beta   90.00
_cell.angle_gamma   90.00
#
_symmetry.space_group_name_H-M   'P 1'
#
loop_
_entity.id
_entity.type
_entity.pdbx_description
1 polymer ?
#
loop_
_entity_poly.entity_id
_entity_poly.type
_entity_poly.pdbx_seq_one_letter_code
_entity_poly.pdbx_strand_id
1 'polypeptide(L)'
;MRLIYRLYLHEGWGWQKIANYLTDKKIPSPRMLIGAKNAGTMWHETAVKIILQNRHYTGDLVQGRSSVDRSNKLFHQEKGYKLRQQIDESKWYVVENAHPSIISREEFDSVQGRMAFKARTGFGGRGKKSLFAHLAYCAHCGKGMNYKNDREGYVCVTYQKRGRKGCPSHFIRHDELKESVLADLRQLSENALDRDSLVEKAAQKGK
;
A
#
# COMPACT_ATOMS: atom_id res chain seq x y z
N MET A 1 -19.28 10.48 -6.60
CA MET A 1 -18.28 10.55 -7.70
C MET A 1 -17.89 11.98 -8.03
N ARG A 2 -18.82 12.86 -8.43
CA ARG A 2 -18.54 14.28 -8.73
C ARG A 2 -17.70 15.02 -7.68
N LEU A 3 -17.97 14.79 -6.38
CA LEU A 3 -17.16 15.36 -5.29
C LEU A 3 -15.67 14.95 -5.37
N ILE A 4 -15.37 13.68 -5.65
CA ILE A 4 -13.99 13.18 -5.73
C ILE A 4 -13.25 13.84 -6.90
N TYR A 5 -13.90 13.94 -8.06
CA TYR A 5 -13.35 14.64 -9.23
C TYR A 5 -13.06 16.10 -8.92
N ARG A 6 -14.01 16.80 -8.28
CA ARG A 6 -13.85 18.21 -7.88
C ARG A 6 -12.65 18.42 -6.95
N LEU A 7 -12.57 17.62 -5.87
CA LEU A 7 -11.46 17.70 -4.90
C LEU A 7 -10.10 17.38 -5.55
N TYR A 8 -10.08 16.50 -6.54
CA TYR A 8 -8.84 16.15 -7.22
C TYR A 8 -8.42 17.19 -8.26
N LEU A 9 -9.33 17.65 -9.11
CA LEU A 9 -9.05 18.58 -10.21
C LEU A 9 -8.88 20.01 -9.71
N HIS A 10 -9.91 20.58 -9.08
CA HIS A 10 -9.97 21.99 -8.74
C HIS A 10 -9.22 22.31 -7.44
N GLU A 11 -9.38 21.49 -6.40
CA GLU A 11 -8.70 21.72 -5.12
C GLU A 11 -7.26 21.16 -5.10
N GLY A 12 -6.91 20.33 -6.07
CA GLY A 12 -5.58 19.74 -6.21
C GLY A 12 -5.19 18.72 -5.14
N TRP A 13 -6.15 18.13 -4.44
CA TRP A 13 -5.86 17.21 -3.34
C TRP A 13 -5.30 15.87 -3.83
N GLY A 14 -4.40 15.29 -3.03
CA GLY A 14 -3.91 13.92 -3.25
C GLY A 14 -4.92 12.85 -2.80
N TRP A 15 -4.80 11.63 -3.33
CA TRP A 15 -5.75 10.54 -3.08
C TRP A 15 -5.91 10.21 -1.59
N GLN A 16 -4.82 10.15 -0.83
CA GLN A 16 -4.86 9.92 0.62
C GLN A 16 -5.60 11.02 1.38
N LYS A 17 -5.40 12.29 0.98
CA LYS A 17 -6.10 13.44 1.59
C LYS A 17 -7.61 13.36 1.33
N ILE A 18 -8.00 13.05 0.09
CA ILE A 18 -9.40 12.84 -0.29
C ILE A 18 -10.00 11.69 0.52
N ALA A 19 -9.31 10.54 0.62
CA ALA A 19 -9.78 9.40 1.39
C ALA A 19 -9.98 9.74 2.88
N ASN A 20 -9.03 10.45 3.50
CA ASN A 20 -9.18 10.90 4.88
C ASN A 20 -10.37 11.85 5.04
N TYR A 21 -10.55 12.80 4.11
CA TYR A 21 -11.67 13.73 4.14
C TYR A 21 -13.02 13.01 4.07
N LEU A 22 -13.18 12.05 3.16
CA LEU A 22 -14.41 11.27 3.04
C LEU A 22 -14.69 10.45 4.30
N THR A 23 -13.63 9.87 4.89
CA THR A 23 -13.71 9.13 6.15
C THR A 23 -14.12 10.04 7.32
N ASP A 24 -13.50 11.21 7.44
CA ASP A 24 -13.78 12.18 8.50
C ASP A 24 -15.20 12.76 8.39
N LYS A 25 -15.72 12.92 7.16
CA LYS A 25 -17.10 13.31 6.89
C LYS A 25 -18.12 12.17 7.03
N LYS A 26 -17.68 10.97 7.45
CA LYS A 26 -18.51 9.76 7.61
C LYS A 26 -19.26 9.37 6.34
N ILE A 27 -18.71 9.69 5.16
CA ILE A 27 -19.29 9.28 3.89
C ILE A 27 -18.93 7.79 3.68
N PRO A 28 -19.91 6.88 3.52
CA PRO A 28 -19.62 5.46 3.38
C PRO A 28 -18.93 5.16 2.04
N SER A 29 -17.99 4.22 2.04
CA SER A 29 -17.37 3.74 0.80
C SER A 29 -18.36 2.88 0.00
N PRO A 30 -18.17 2.72 -1.34
CA PRO A 30 -19.06 1.87 -2.14
C PRO A 30 -19.19 0.44 -1.59
N ARG A 31 -18.12 -0.13 -1.04
CA ARG A 31 -18.18 -1.47 -0.40
C ARG A 31 -18.99 -1.47 0.90
N MET A 32 -18.93 -0.38 1.67
CA MET A 32 -19.74 -0.24 2.89
C MET A 32 -21.22 -0.11 2.55
N LEU A 33 -21.56 0.68 1.51
CA LEU A 33 -22.94 0.87 1.07
C LEU A 33 -23.62 -0.44 0.68
N ILE A 34 -22.90 -1.34 0.01
CA ILE A 34 -23.43 -2.66 -0.39
C ILE A 34 -23.33 -3.72 0.72
N GLY A 35 -22.87 -3.36 1.93
CA GLY A 35 -22.73 -4.30 3.04
C GLY A 35 -21.74 -5.44 2.79
N ALA A 36 -20.69 -5.22 2.00
CA ALA A 36 -19.73 -6.28 1.70
C ALA A 36 -19.04 -6.76 2.98
N LYS A 37 -18.91 -8.09 3.17
CA LYS A 37 -18.26 -8.68 4.36
C LYS A 37 -16.84 -8.17 4.63
N ASN A 38 -16.14 -7.78 3.57
CA ASN A 38 -14.79 -7.23 3.62
C ASN A 38 -14.75 -5.70 3.51
N ALA A 39 -15.86 -5.01 3.77
CA ALA A 39 -15.90 -3.57 3.81
C ALA A 39 -15.10 -3.07 5.01
N GLY A 40 -13.99 -2.37 4.74
CA GLY A 40 -13.31 -1.60 5.77
C GLY A 40 -14.18 -0.44 6.26
N THR A 41 -13.89 0.06 7.45
CA THR A 41 -14.59 1.21 8.07
C THR A 41 -14.14 2.57 7.51
N MET A 42 -13.11 2.58 6.65
CA MET A 42 -12.46 3.79 6.18
C MET A 42 -12.29 3.78 4.66
N TRP A 43 -12.19 4.97 4.07
CA TRP A 43 -11.76 5.11 2.68
C TRP A 43 -10.26 4.86 2.55
N HIS A 44 -9.90 4.13 1.50
CA HIS A 44 -8.51 3.94 1.10
C HIS A 44 -8.18 4.77 -0.14
N GLU A 45 -6.94 5.26 -0.22
CA GLU A 45 -6.44 6.01 -1.39
C GLU A 45 -6.59 5.24 -2.70
N THR A 46 -6.46 3.91 -2.66
CA THR A 46 -6.67 3.02 -3.81
C THR A 46 -8.11 3.04 -4.30
N ALA A 47 -9.10 3.16 -3.42
CA ALA A 47 -10.50 3.28 -3.83
C ALA A 47 -10.74 4.60 -4.56
N VAL A 48 -10.16 5.70 -4.07
CA VAL A 48 -10.20 7.02 -4.75
C VAL A 48 -9.53 6.93 -6.12
N LYS A 49 -8.35 6.31 -6.20
CA LYS A 49 -7.63 6.09 -7.46
C LYS A 49 -8.48 5.30 -8.47
N ILE A 50 -9.06 4.17 -8.05
CA ILE A 50 -9.91 3.33 -8.91
C ILE A 50 -11.09 4.13 -9.47
N ILE A 51 -11.72 4.97 -8.63
CA ILE A 51 -12.81 5.82 -9.08
C ILE A 51 -12.35 6.81 -10.14
N LEU A 52 -11.22 7.51 -9.90
CA LEU A 52 -10.67 8.50 -10.82
C LEU A 52 -10.22 7.91 -12.17
N GLN A 53 -9.87 6.62 -12.23
CA GLN A 53 -9.43 5.93 -13.44
C GLN A 53 -10.57 5.22 -14.19
N ASN A 54 -11.77 5.16 -13.62
CA ASN A 54 -12.83 4.35 -14.20
C ASN A 54 -13.56 5.10 -15.33
N ARG A 55 -13.27 4.72 -16.58
CA ARG A 55 -13.94 5.22 -17.80
C ARG A 55 -15.46 5.01 -17.81
N HIS A 56 -16.02 4.14 -16.97
CA HIS A 56 -17.47 4.03 -16.86
C HIS A 56 -18.12 5.36 -16.45
N TYR A 57 -17.42 6.24 -15.72
CA TYR A 57 -18.01 7.54 -15.37
C TYR A 57 -18.15 8.53 -16.53
N THR A 58 -17.48 8.28 -17.67
CA THR A 58 -17.63 9.06 -18.91
C THR A 58 -18.72 8.53 -19.85
N GLY A 59 -19.43 7.47 -19.45
CA GLY A 59 -20.45 6.80 -20.28
C GLY A 59 -19.94 5.59 -21.05
N ASP A 60 -18.67 5.20 -20.88
CA ASP A 60 -18.06 4.10 -21.64
C ASP A 60 -18.21 2.76 -20.93
N LEU A 61 -18.69 1.74 -21.64
CA LEU A 61 -18.67 0.37 -21.15
C LEU A 61 -17.32 -0.26 -21.46
N VAL A 62 -16.54 -0.55 -20.41
CA VAL A 62 -15.23 -1.21 -20.52
C VAL A 62 -15.27 -2.63 -19.96
N GLN A 63 -14.86 -3.60 -20.78
CA GLN A 63 -14.72 -5.01 -20.44
C GLN A 63 -13.33 -5.55 -20.79
N GLY A 64 -13.01 -6.77 -20.34
CA GLY A 64 -11.74 -7.41 -20.68
C GLY A 64 -10.51 -6.87 -19.94
N ARG A 65 -10.67 -6.17 -18.80
CA ARG A 65 -9.56 -5.60 -18.02
C ARG A 65 -8.54 -6.63 -17.50
N SER A 66 -8.93 -7.89 -17.42
CA SER A 66 -8.08 -8.97 -16.89
C SER A 66 -8.45 -10.30 -17.51
N SER A 67 -7.46 -11.16 -17.71
CA SER A 67 -7.64 -12.56 -18.12
C SER A 67 -7.14 -13.51 -17.04
N VAL A 68 -7.51 -14.77 -17.17
CA VAL A 68 -6.97 -15.85 -16.36
C VAL A 68 -5.88 -16.54 -17.16
N ASP A 69 -4.69 -16.64 -16.60
CA ASP A 69 -3.62 -17.45 -17.15
C ASP A 69 -3.98 -18.93 -16.97
N ARG A 70 -4.19 -19.61 -18.09
CA ARG A 70 -4.54 -21.03 -18.13
C ARG A 70 -3.32 -21.93 -18.33
N SER A 71 -2.17 -21.38 -18.72
CA SER A 71 -0.97 -22.18 -18.99
C SER A 71 -0.13 -22.42 -17.74
N ASN A 72 -0.24 -21.54 -16.73
CA ASN A 72 0.50 -21.68 -15.46
C ASN A 72 -0.14 -22.72 -14.51
N LYS A 73 0.02 -24.00 -14.85
CA LYS A 73 -0.48 -25.14 -14.07
C LYS A 73 0.21 -25.28 -12.71
N LEU A 74 1.50 -24.95 -12.62
CA LEU A 74 2.29 -24.98 -11.38
C LEU A 74 1.69 -24.04 -10.32
N PHE A 75 1.44 -22.78 -10.67
CA PHE A 75 0.81 -21.82 -9.74
C PHE A 75 -0.55 -22.32 -9.25
N HIS A 76 -1.35 -22.89 -10.15
CA HIS A 76 -2.66 -23.43 -9.80
C HIS A 76 -2.57 -24.59 -8.81
N GLN A 77 -1.59 -25.49 -8.96
CA GLN A 77 -1.37 -26.59 -8.03
C GLN A 77 -0.91 -26.10 -6.66
N GLU A 78 0.01 -25.13 -6.61
CA GLU A 78 0.55 -24.59 -5.35
C GLU A 78 -0.47 -23.74 -4.57
N LYS A 79 -1.27 -22.92 -5.28
CA LYS A 79 -2.13 -21.91 -4.65
C LYS A 79 -3.61 -22.29 -4.64
N GLY A 80 -4.02 -23.30 -5.41
CA GLY A 80 -5.41 -23.74 -5.52
C GLY A 80 -6.32 -22.80 -6.32
N TYR A 81 -5.77 -21.80 -7.02
CA TYR A 81 -6.52 -20.91 -7.92
C TYR A 81 -5.67 -20.47 -9.11
N LYS A 82 -6.34 -20.07 -10.20
CA LYS A 82 -5.65 -19.66 -11.43
C LYS A 82 -5.15 -18.22 -11.32
N LEU A 83 -3.94 -17.98 -11.82
CA LEU A 83 -3.34 -16.67 -11.82
C LEU A 83 -4.17 -15.71 -12.69
N ARG A 84 -4.51 -14.54 -12.15
CA ARG A 84 -5.21 -13.49 -12.89
C ARG A 84 -4.21 -12.42 -13.34
N GLN A 85 -4.23 -12.10 -14.62
CA GLN A 85 -3.33 -11.14 -15.25
C GLN A 85 -4.13 -9.92 -15.69
N GLN A 86 -3.56 -8.73 -15.55
CA GLN A 86 -4.14 -7.52 -16.13
C GLN A 86 -3.85 -7.50 -17.63
N ILE A 87 -4.86 -7.16 -18.43
CA ILE A 87 -4.72 -7.02 -19.86
C ILE A 87 -4.36 -5.55 -20.17
N ASP A 88 -3.49 -5.35 -21.15
CA ASP A 88 -3.14 -4.02 -21.66
C ASP A 88 -4.38 -3.23 -22.11
N GLU A 89 -4.42 -1.93 -21.84
CA GLU A 89 -5.59 -1.10 -22.15
C GLU A 89 -5.94 -1.09 -23.64
N SER A 90 -4.97 -1.26 -24.54
CA SER A 90 -5.20 -1.34 -26.00
C SER A 90 -5.99 -2.56 -26.43
N LYS A 91 -6.06 -3.60 -25.58
CA LYS A 91 -6.79 -4.85 -25.83
C LYS A 91 -8.12 -4.90 -25.09
N TRP A 92 -8.51 -3.83 -24.39
CA TRP A 92 -9.80 -3.76 -23.73
C TRP A 92 -10.92 -3.64 -24.75
N TYR A 93 -12.05 -4.29 -24.46
CA TYR A 93 -13.27 -4.09 -25.22
C TYR A 93 -13.97 -2.85 -24.66
N VAL A 94 -14.02 -1.78 -25.47
CA VAL A 94 -14.62 -0.50 -25.08
C VAL A 94 -15.77 -0.19 -26.02
N VAL A 95 -16.96 -0.01 -25.46
CA VAL A 95 -18.13 0.54 -26.17
C VAL A 95 -18.34 1.95 -25.65
N GLU A 96 -18.10 2.93 -26.52
CA GLU A 96 -18.21 4.35 -26.14
C GLU A 96 -19.67 4.79 -26.01
N ASN A 97 -19.93 5.70 -25.08
CA ASN A 97 -21.25 6.32 -24.87
C ASN A 97 -22.40 5.30 -24.69
N ALA A 98 -22.10 4.16 -24.06
CA ALA A 98 -23.05 3.10 -23.77
C ALA A 98 -24.13 3.50 -22.75
N HIS A 99 -23.88 4.54 -21.95
CA HIS A 99 -24.85 5.08 -20.99
C HIS A 99 -24.61 6.57 -20.69
N PRO A 100 -25.57 7.29 -20.06
CA PRO A 100 -25.37 8.68 -19.68
C PRO A 100 -24.14 8.88 -18.80
N SER A 101 -23.33 9.89 -19.14
CA SER A 101 -22.10 10.21 -18.43
C SER A 101 -22.38 10.92 -17.10
N ILE A 102 -21.56 10.63 -16.09
CA ILE A 102 -21.61 11.31 -14.77
C ILE A 102 -20.60 12.46 -14.71
N ILE A 103 -19.50 12.29 -15.44
CA ILE A 103 -18.32 13.16 -15.54
C ILE A 103 -18.05 13.39 -17.04
N SER A 104 -17.64 14.60 -17.42
CA SER A 104 -17.31 14.87 -18.82
C SER A 104 -16.02 14.18 -19.26
N ARG A 105 -15.86 13.92 -20.57
CA ARG A 105 -14.60 13.37 -21.10
C ARG A 105 -13.42 14.30 -20.78
N GLU A 106 -13.63 15.61 -20.93
CA GLU A 106 -12.62 16.64 -20.64
C GLU A 106 -12.14 16.59 -19.17
N GLU A 107 -13.06 16.45 -18.21
CA GLU A 107 -12.71 16.28 -16.80
C GLU A 107 -11.93 14.99 -16.58
N PHE A 108 -12.37 13.88 -17.19
CA PHE A 108 -11.71 12.59 -17.08
C PHE A 108 -10.29 12.60 -17.65
N ASP A 109 -10.11 13.17 -18.83
CA ASP A 109 -8.82 13.28 -19.52
C ASP A 109 -7.87 14.20 -18.75
N SER A 110 -8.38 15.29 -18.18
CA SER A 110 -7.62 16.17 -17.28
C SER A 110 -7.12 15.41 -16.04
N VAL A 111 -7.95 14.53 -15.45
CA VAL A 111 -7.54 13.66 -14.35
C VAL A 111 -6.42 12.73 -14.79
N GLN A 112 -6.58 12.02 -15.92
CA GLN A 112 -5.58 11.07 -16.42
C GLN A 112 -4.26 11.78 -16.73
N GLY A 113 -4.30 12.94 -17.39
CA GLY A 113 -3.14 13.75 -17.70
C GLY A 113 -2.38 14.18 -16.43
N ARG A 114 -3.10 14.66 -15.40
CA ARG A 114 -2.50 15.00 -14.10
C ARG A 114 -1.87 13.80 -13.42
N MET A 115 -2.52 12.63 -13.49
CA MET A 115 -1.99 11.38 -12.94
C MET A 115 -0.72 10.93 -13.66
N ALA A 116 -0.71 10.98 -15.00
CA ALA A 116 0.46 10.64 -15.81
C ALA A 116 1.64 11.60 -15.59
N PHE A 117 1.36 12.91 -15.44
CA PHE A 117 2.37 13.89 -15.08
C PHE A 117 2.98 13.59 -13.69
N LYS A 118 2.14 13.34 -12.69
CA LYS A 118 2.60 12.94 -11.34
C LYS A 118 3.37 11.62 -11.34
N ALA A 119 3.02 10.66 -12.20
CA ALA A 119 3.77 9.41 -12.31
C ALA A 119 5.16 9.62 -12.94
N ARG A 120 5.31 10.56 -13.88
CA ARG A 120 6.59 10.92 -14.49
C ARG A 120 7.49 11.75 -13.55
N THR A 121 6.90 12.65 -12.77
CA THR A 121 7.62 13.59 -11.89
C THR A 121 7.76 13.11 -10.46
N GLY A 122 6.87 12.21 -10.02
CA GLY A 122 6.79 11.70 -8.66
C GLY A 122 7.59 10.43 -8.47
N PHE A 123 8.83 10.61 -8.01
CA PHE A 123 9.62 9.60 -7.31
C PHE A 123 10.13 8.42 -8.15
N GLY A 124 11.41 8.51 -8.49
CA GLY A 124 12.18 7.43 -9.07
C GLY A 124 12.31 6.26 -8.10
N GLY A 125 11.81 5.11 -8.54
CA GLY A 125 12.26 3.80 -8.08
C GLY A 125 11.86 3.42 -6.66
N ARG A 126 11.70 2.12 -6.46
CA ARG A 126 11.76 1.51 -5.13
C ARG A 126 13.15 1.85 -4.59
N GLY A 127 13.26 2.86 -3.73
CA GLY A 127 14.52 3.16 -3.04
C GLY A 127 15.11 1.91 -2.39
N LYS A 128 16.42 1.92 -2.10
CA LYS A 128 17.08 0.79 -1.41
C LYS A 128 16.17 0.26 -0.29
N LYS A 129 15.89 -1.05 -0.30
CA LYS A 129 15.12 -1.68 0.77
C LYS A 129 15.83 -1.37 2.08
N SER A 130 15.11 -0.74 3.00
CA SER A 130 15.63 -0.42 4.32
C SER A 130 15.91 -1.70 5.10
N LEU A 131 16.93 -1.70 5.96
CA LEU A 131 17.37 -2.87 6.75
C LEU A 131 16.20 -3.52 7.51
N PHE A 132 15.38 -2.71 8.18
CA PHE A 132 14.24 -3.17 8.97
C PHE A 132 12.90 -3.14 8.20
N ALA A 133 12.94 -3.19 6.86
CA ALA A 133 11.73 -3.28 6.05
C ALA A 133 10.93 -4.55 6.43
N HIS A 134 9.63 -4.38 6.67
CA HIS A 134 8.72 -5.44 7.16
C HIS A 134 9.01 -6.01 8.56
N LEU A 135 10.05 -5.50 9.25
CA LEU A 135 10.42 -5.88 10.60
C LEU A 135 10.07 -4.80 11.64
N ALA A 136 10.18 -3.52 11.30
CA ALA A 136 9.87 -2.43 12.22
C ALA A 136 8.35 -2.17 12.33
N TYR A 137 7.81 -2.20 13.55
CA TYR A 137 6.41 -1.91 13.86
C TYR A 137 6.30 -0.84 14.95
N CYS A 138 5.27 -0.01 14.87
CA CYS A 138 4.95 1.00 15.87
C CYS A 138 4.33 0.35 17.09
N ALA A 139 4.96 0.52 18.27
CA ALA A 139 4.47 -0.03 19.53
C ALA A 139 3.05 0.44 19.89
N HIS A 140 2.69 1.68 19.54
CA HIS A 140 1.38 2.24 19.88
C HIS A 140 0.23 1.71 19.01
N CYS A 141 0.40 1.64 17.69
CA CYS A 141 -0.70 1.29 16.78
C CYS A 141 -0.54 -0.09 16.12
N GLY A 142 0.54 -0.81 16.40
CA GLY A 142 0.85 -2.14 15.86
C GLY A 142 1.02 -2.19 14.34
N LYS A 143 1.10 -1.05 13.65
CA LYS A 143 1.31 -0.99 12.19
C LYS A 143 2.78 -0.76 11.88
N GLY A 144 3.19 -1.20 10.69
CA GLY A 144 4.57 -1.08 10.23
C GLY A 144 5.09 0.36 10.23
N MET A 145 6.41 0.49 10.24
CA MET A 145 7.10 1.77 10.10
C MET A 145 7.75 1.88 8.73
N ASN A 146 7.64 3.05 8.10
CA ASN A 146 8.23 3.34 6.80
C ASN A 146 9.57 4.05 6.97
N TYR A 147 10.59 3.59 6.26
CA TYR A 147 11.85 4.30 6.17
C TYR A 147 11.73 5.57 5.35
N LYS A 148 12.38 6.64 5.81
CA LYS A 148 12.41 7.97 5.20
C LYS A 148 13.85 8.38 4.97
N ASN A 149 14.25 8.43 3.70
CA ASN A 149 15.62 8.80 3.31
C ASN A 149 15.98 10.23 3.76
N ASP A 150 15.02 11.14 3.70
CA ASP A 150 15.17 12.55 4.12
C ASP A 150 15.42 12.73 5.62
N ARG A 151 15.13 11.71 6.43
CA ARG A 151 15.27 11.74 7.90
C ARG A 151 16.15 10.63 8.44
N GLU A 152 16.67 9.79 7.55
CA GLU A 152 17.46 8.59 7.88
C GLU A 152 16.85 7.78 9.03
N GLY A 153 15.56 7.48 8.94
CA GLY A 153 14.85 6.81 10.03
C GLY A 153 13.46 6.31 9.66
N TYR A 154 12.81 5.68 10.64
CA TYR A 154 11.53 5.00 10.50
C TYR A 154 10.41 5.83 11.10
N VAL A 155 9.33 6.03 10.34
CA VAL A 155 8.13 6.77 10.75
C VAL A 155 6.92 5.84 10.75
N CYS A 156 6.08 5.92 11.79
CA CYS A 156 4.82 5.18 11.84
C CYS A 156 3.94 5.43 10.60
N VAL A 157 3.55 4.37 9.89
CA VAL A 157 2.69 4.46 8.68
C VAL A 157 1.35 5.12 8.99
N THR A 158 0.75 4.80 10.14
CA THR A 158 -0.56 5.32 10.52
C THR A 158 -0.52 6.83 10.76
N TYR A 159 0.51 7.31 11.48
CA TYR A 159 0.76 8.73 11.63
C TYR A 159 1.03 9.40 10.29
N GLN A 160 1.86 8.80 9.44
CA GLN A 160 2.15 9.34 8.11
C GLN A 160 0.88 9.50 7.25
N LYS A 161 -0.06 8.56 7.34
CA LYS A 161 -1.29 8.59 6.52
C LYS A 161 -2.41 9.45 7.12
N ARG A 162 -2.54 9.51 8.45
CA ARG A 162 -3.72 10.13 9.12
C ARG A 162 -3.36 11.21 10.15
N GLY A 163 -2.08 11.51 10.31
CA GLY A 163 -1.58 12.41 11.36
C GLY A 163 -1.95 11.93 12.75
N ARG A 164 -2.06 12.89 13.68
CA ARG A 164 -2.34 12.63 15.11
C ARG A 164 -3.67 11.92 15.37
N LYS A 165 -4.64 12.00 14.45
CA LYS A 165 -5.92 11.28 14.54
C LYS A 165 -5.75 9.76 14.43
N GLY A 166 -4.68 9.28 13.79
CA GLY A 166 -4.44 7.86 13.59
C GLY A 166 -3.49 7.24 14.62
N CYS A 167 -2.42 7.96 14.95
CA CYS A 167 -1.41 7.55 15.93
C CYS A 167 -0.63 8.81 16.38
N PRO A 168 -0.07 8.88 17.60
CA PRO A 168 0.93 9.89 17.91
C PRO A 168 2.15 9.84 16.97
N SER A 169 2.91 10.93 16.93
CA SER A 169 4.12 11.01 16.12
C SER A 169 5.19 10.08 16.70
N HIS A 170 5.48 8.98 16.01
CA HIS A 170 6.54 8.06 16.37
C HIS A 170 7.58 8.00 15.25
N PHE A 171 8.82 8.26 15.64
CA PHE A 171 10.00 8.26 14.79
C PHE A 171 11.15 7.59 15.53
N ILE A 172 11.93 6.78 14.83
CA ILE A 172 13.14 6.13 15.35
C ILE A 172 14.23 6.29 14.30
N ARG A 173 15.41 6.79 14.68
CA ARG A 173 16.54 6.93 13.75
C ARG A 173 17.04 5.55 13.34
N HIS A 174 17.59 5.46 12.11
CA HIS A 174 18.12 4.20 11.59
C HIS A 174 19.21 3.61 12.49
N ASP A 175 20.19 4.43 12.84
CA ASP A 175 21.36 4.00 13.59
C ASP A 175 21.00 3.60 15.02
N GLU A 176 20.09 4.34 15.67
CA GLU A 176 19.61 4.00 17.02
C GLU A 176 18.93 2.63 17.05
N LEU A 177 18.03 2.37 16.08
CA LEU A 177 17.40 1.06 15.97
C LEU A 177 18.41 -0.03 15.65
N LYS A 178 19.37 0.26 14.77
CA LYS A 178 20.42 -0.69 14.39
C LYS A 178 21.30 -1.07 15.57
N GLU A 179 21.79 -0.09 16.32
CA GLU A 179 22.64 -0.35 17.50
C GLU A 179 21.88 -1.06 18.61
N SER A 180 20.61 -0.72 18.85
CA SER A 180 19.76 -1.45 19.79
C SER A 180 19.62 -2.92 19.39
N VAL A 181 19.29 -3.21 18.13
CA VAL A 181 19.15 -4.58 17.65
C VAL A 181 20.49 -5.33 17.71
N LEU A 182 21.61 -4.68 17.40
CA LEU A 182 22.93 -5.29 17.51
C LEU A 182 23.31 -5.60 18.97
N ALA A 183 22.98 -4.72 19.91
CA ALA A 183 23.18 -4.96 21.34
C ALA A 183 22.36 -6.16 21.81
N ASP A 184 21.07 -6.22 21.46
CA ASP A 184 20.19 -7.34 21.80
C ASP A 184 20.71 -8.66 21.22
N LEU A 185 21.17 -8.66 19.96
CA LEU A 185 21.76 -9.84 19.32
C LEU A 185 23.05 -10.30 20.00
N ARG A 186 23.92 -9.37 20.44
CA ARG A 186 25.13 -9.70 21.19
C ARG A 186 24.78 -10.34 22.54
N GLN A 187 23.86 -9.74 23.28
CA GLN A 187 23.41 -10.26 24.57
C GLN A 187 22.76 -11.65 24.41
N LEU A 188 21.93 -11.85 23.39
CA LEU A 188 21.36 -13.16 23.08
C LEU A 188 22.45 -14.18 22.72
N SER A 189 23.48 -13.77 21.98
CA SER A 189 24.59 -14.67 21.64
C SER A 189 25.41 -15.07 22.85
N GLU A 190 25.64 -14.16 23.79
CA GLU A 190 26.33 -14.44 25.05
C GLU A 190 25.51 -15.35 25.95
N ASN A 191 24.19 -15.14 26.04
CA ASN A 191 23.30 -15.97 26.85
C ASN A 191 23.02 -17.35 26.24
N ALA A 192 23.01 -17.47 24.90
CA ALA A 192 22.78 -18.74 24.21
C ALA A 192 24.04 -19.61 24.17
N LEU A 193 25.23 -19.01 24.29
CA LEU A 193 26.47 -19.69 24.56
C LEU A 193 26.58 -19.90 26.08
N ASP A 194 25.90 -20.92 26.59
CA ASP A 194 26.35 -21.57 27.83
C ASP A 194 27.73 -22.18 27.54
N ARG A 195 28.75 -21.32 27.64
CA ARG A 195 30.16 -21.63 27.40
C ARG A 195 30.57 -22.82 28.24
N ASP A 196 30.04 -22.96 29.45
CA ASP A 196 30.35 -24.05 30.35
C ASP A 196 29.79 -25.38 29.82
N SER A 197 28.53 -25.42 29.35
CA SER A 197 27.98 -26.65 28.74
C SER A 197 28.68 -27.07 27.43
N LEU A 198 29.21 -26.12 26.66
CA LEU A 198 29.93 -26.40 25.42
C LEU A 198 31.36 -26.88 25.70
N VAL A 199 32.03 -26.33 26.71
CA VAL A 199 33.33 -26.80 27.19
C VAL A 199 33.22 -28.19 27.80
N GLU A 200 32.18 -28.47 28.59
CA GLU A 200 31.92 -29.81 29.14
C GLU A 200 31.68 -30.85 28.03
N LYS A 201 30.87 -30.52 27.01
CA LYS A 201 30.62 -31.41 25.86
C LYS A 201 31.85 -31.60 24.97
N ALA A 202 32.70 -30.59 24.85
CA ALA A 202 33.97 -30.69 24.13
C ALA A 202 34.99 -31.56 24.91
N ALA A 203 35.03 -31.45 26.24
CA ALA A 203 35.90 -32.26 27.10
C ALA A 203 35.47 -33.73 27.16
N GLN A 204 34.16 -34.03 27.10
CA GLN A 204 33.65 -35.40 27.11
C GLN A 204 33.90 -36.19 25.81
N LYS A 205 34.15 -35.52 24.68
CA LYS A 205 34.47 -36.17 23.38
C LYS A 205 35.97 -36.47 23.18
N GLY A 206 36.82 -36.15 24.15
CA GLY A 206 38.27 -36.36 24.11
C GLY A 206 38.79 -37.58 24.90
N LYS A 207 37.91 -38.51 25.31
CA LYS A 207 38.28 -39.80 25.92
C LYS A 207 37.79 -40.96 25.07
#